data_AF-A0A972CNN3-F1
#
_entry.id   AF-A0A972CNN3-F1
#
_cell.length_a   1.000
_cell.length_b   1.000
_cell.length_c   1.000
_cell.angle_alpha   90.00
_cell.angle_beta   90.00
_cell.angle_gamma   90.00
#
_symmetry.space_group_name_H-M   'P 1'
#
loop_
_entity.id
_entity.type
_entity.pdbx_description
1 polymer ?
#
loop_
_entity_poly.entity_id
_entity_poly.type
_entity_poly.pdbx_seq_one_letter_code
_entity_poly.pdbx_strand_id
1 'polypeptide(L)'
;MTPQELKNSILQLAIQGKLVEQRPKEGTAEELYQQIQAEKQRLIKEGKIKGEKSLPEITEDEIPFDIPESWKWVRLGEIISLLSGTDLKPEEYNDAQKGIPYITGASSLSSNGVLINRWTETPRVIAHYGDVLLVCKGSGYGKTVICDIEQAHIARQIMAIKHSENICMKYIKLYLEANLTTIKASGQGVIPGIDRGSVLNMLFPLPPLAEQKRIVAKIEELLPLCEKLKK
;
A
#
# COMPACT_ATOMS: atom_id res chain seq x y z
N MET A 1 25.28 11.78 5.89
CA MET A 1 23.83 11.56 5.76
C MET A 1 23.31 12.43 4.62
N THR A 2 22.97 11.84 3.49
CA THR A 2 22.33 12.52 2.36
C THR A 2 20.85 12.79 2.66
N PRO A 3 20.18 13.73 1.96
CA PRO A 3 18.74 13.94 2.12
C PRO A 3 17.89 12.68 1.89
N GLN A 4 18.34 11.79 0.99
CA GLN A 4 17.69 10.51 0.75
C GLN A 4 17.89 9.54 1.91
N GLU A 5 19.09 9.48 2.50
CA GLU A 5 19.36 8.68 3.71
C GLU A 5 18.53 9.17 4.89
N LEU A 6 18.39 10.49 5.07
CA LEU A 6 17.54 11.08 6.11
C LEU A 6 16.07 10.70 5.92
N LYS A 7 15.55 10.82 4.68
CA LYS A 7 14.19 10.36 4.35
C LYS A 7 13.98 8.90 4.71
N ASN A 8 14.92 8.03 4.34
CA ASN A 8 14.83 6.60 4.65
C ASN A 8 14.86 6.35 6.17
N SER A 9 15.69 7.09 6.91
CA SER A 9 15.76 7.00 8.38
C SER A 9 14.44 7.42 9.03
N ILE A 10 13.82 8.52 8.58
CA ILE A 10 12.51 8.97 9.08
C ILE A 10 11.43 7.91 8.83
N LEU A 11 11.39 7.34 7.63
CA LEU A 11 10.44 6.27 7.29
C LEU A 11 10.67 5.01 8.14
N GLN A 12 11.93 4.66 8.40
CA GLN A 12 12.25 3.51 9.26
C GLN A 12 11.83 3.75 10.72
N LEU A 13 12.10 4.94 11.27
CA LEU A 13 11.65 5.32 12.62
C LEU A 13 10.12 5.30 12.73
N ALA A 14 9.42 5.67 11.66
CA ALA A 14 7.97 5.63 11.60
C ALA A 14 7.41 4.22 11.73
N ILE A 15 7.92 3.26 10.97
CA ILE A 15 7.43 1.87 11.01
C ILE A 15 7.92 1.09 12.24
N GLN A 16 8.88 1.63 13.00
CA GLN A 16 9.35 1.08 14.27
C GLN A 16 8.63 1.66 15.49
N GLY A 17 7.66 2.59 15.31
CA GLY A 17 6.99 3.26 16.42
C GLY A 17 7.87 4.24 17.19
N LYS A 18 8.91 4.77 16.56
CA LYS A 18 9.90 5.69 17.17
C LYS A 18 9.76 7.13 16.71
N LEU A 19 8.83 7.42 15.79
CA LEU A 19 8.66 8.77 15.22
C LEU A 19 7.74 9.68 16.05
N VAL A 20 6.77 9.11 16.76
CA VAL A 20 5.81 9.83 17.61
C VAL A 20 5.64 9.09 18.93
N GLU A 21 5.23 9.78 19.99
CA GLU A 21 4.99 9.15 21.29
C GLU A 21 3.75 8.24 21.28
N GLN A 22 3.80 7.12 22.01
CA GLN A 22 2.64 6.25 22.23
C GLN A 22 1.66 6.90 23.20
N ARG A 23 0.36 6.71 22.96
CA ARG A 23 -0.69 7.32 23.77
C ARG A 23 -1.72 6.27 24.19
N PRO A 24 -1.82 5.88 25.48
CA PRO A 24 -2.75 4.84 25.92
C PRO A 24 -4.22 5.08 25.56
N LYS A 25 -4.64 6.35 25.51
CA LYS A 25 -6.01 6.75 25.11
C LYS A 25 -6.36 6.47 23.63
N GLU A 26 -5.37 6.11 22.80
CA GLU A 26 -5.56 5.81 21.38
C GLU A 26 -5.90 4.33 21.13
N GLY A 27 -5.97 3.52 22.19
CA GLY A 27 -6.27 2.08 22.13
C GLY A 27 -5.05 1.25 21.75
N THR A 28 -5.29 0.00 21.37
CA THR A 28 -4.26 -0.96 20.96
C THR A 28 -4.43 -1.43 19.52
N ALA A 29 -3.35 -1.92 18.93
CA ALA A 29 -3.39 -2.56 17.62
C ALA A 29 -4.19 -3.87 17.63
N GLU A 30 -4.29 -4.56 18.78
CA GLU A 30 -5.13 -5.75 18.92
C GLU A 30 -6.61 -5.39 18.75
N GLU A 31 -7.09 -4.33 19.41
CA GLU A 31 -8.46 -3.84 19.25
C GLU A 31 -8.76 -3.48 17.79
N LEU A 32 -7.84 -2.77 17.14
CA LEU A 32 -7.97 -2.40 15.73
C LEU A 32 -7.98 -3.64 14.82
N TYR A 33 -7.10 -4.61 15.09
CA TYR A 33 -7.01 -5.85 14.33
C TYR A 33 -8.34 -6.60 14.38
N GLN A 34 -8.94 -6.75 15.56
CA GLN A 34 -10.24 -7.40 15.73
C GLN A 34 -11.36 -6.66 14.97
N GLN A 35 -11.36 -5.33 14.97
CA GLN A 35 -12.30 -4.54 14.16
C GLN A 35 -12.14 -4.80 12.66
N ILE A 36 -10.91 -4.85 12.17
CA ILE A 36 -10.61 -5.15 10.76
C ILE A 36 -11.07 -6.57 10.41
N GLN A 37 -10.79 -7.57 11.26
CA GLN A 37 -11.23 -8.95 11.03
C GLN A 37 -12.75 -9.05 11.00
N ALA A 38 -13.45 -8.44 11.95
CA ALA A 38 -14.91 -8.43 12.00
C ALA A 38 -15.52 -7.81 10.72
N GLU A 39 -14.98 -6.68 10.27
CA GLU A 39 -15.43 -6.03 9.03
C GLU A 39 -15.14 -6.89 7.80
N LYS A 40 -13.95 -7.51 7.71
CA LYS A 40 -13.59 -8.41 6.62
C LYS A 40 -14.56 -9.61 6.56
N GLN A 41 -14.87 -10.22 7.69
CA GLN A 41 -15.86 -11.31 7.77
C GLN A 41 -17.26 -10.87 7.33
N ARG A 42 -17.69 -9.66 7.74
CA ARG A 42 -18.96 -9.08 7.29
C ARG A 42 -18.99 -8.91 5.77
N LEU A 43 -17.96 -8.32 5.18
CA LEU A 43 -17.87 -8.11 3.73
C LEU A 43 -17.80 -9.43 2.94
N ILE A 44 -17.15 -10.47 3.47
CA ILE A 44 -17.15 -11.82 2.89
C ILE A 44 -18.56 -12.41 2.91
N LYS A 45 -19.26 -12.32 4.04
CA LYS A 45 -20.65 -12.81 4.18
C LYS A 45 -21.61 -12.07 3.26
N GLU A 46 -21.39 -10.78 3.03
CA GLU A 46 -22.14 -9.95 2.07
C GLU A 46 -21.72 -10.20 0.61
N GLY A 47 -20.71 -11.03 0.34
CA GLY A 47 -20.22 -11.34 -1.02
C GLY A 47 -19.46 -10.18 -1.69
N LYS A 48 -19.14 -9.12 -0.97
CA LYS A 48 -18.45 -7.92 -1.49
C LYS A 48 -16.96 -8.15 -1.73
N ILE A 49 -16.36 -9.03 -0.95
CA ILE A 49 -14.98 -9.49 -1.13
C ILE A 49 -14.92 -11.01 -1.08
N LYS A 50 -13.92 -11.57 -1.75
CA LYS A 50 -13.65 -13.01 -1.68
C LYS A 50 -12.89 -13.32 -0.38
N GLY A 51 -13.19 -14.46 0.23
CA GLY A 51 -12.37 -15.01 1.29
C GLY A 51 -10.96 -15.32 0.77
N GLU A 52 -9.95 -14.93 1.54
CA GLU A 52 -8.56 -15.29 1.27
C GLU A 52 -8.20 -16.56 2.04
N LYS A 53 -7.21 -17.30 1.54
CA LYS A 53 -6.67 -18.45 2.27
C LYS A 53 -6.02 -17.96 3.57
N SER A 54 -6.00 -18.82 4.58
CA SER A 54 -5.22 -18.55 5.79
C SER A 54 -3.77 -18.27 5.39
N LEU A 55 -3.21 -17.21 5.96
CA LEU A 55 -1.80 -16.89 5.83
C LEU A 55 -1.02 -17.65 6.92
N PRO A 56 0.28 -17.91 6.72
CA PRO A 56 1.12 -18.53 7.74
C PRO A 56 1.17 -17.67 8.99
N GLU A 57 1.19 -18.34 10.15
CA GLU A 57 1.48 -17.69 11.43
C GLU A 57 2.82 -16.97 11.37
N ILE A 58 2.98 -15.94 12.19
CA ILE A 58 4.23 -15.18 12.30
C ILE A 58 5.07 -15.86 13.38
N THR A 59 6.28 -16.27 13.03
CA THR A 59 7.22 -16.86 13.99
C THR A 59 8.21 -15.81 14.51
N GLU A 60 8.83 -16.07 15.67
CA GLU A 60 9.75 -15.13 16.31
C GLU A 60 10.99 -14.82 15.45
N ASP A 61 11.45 -15.78 14.65
CA ASP A 61 12.59 -15.63 13.74
C ASP A 61 12.30 -14.71 12.54
N GLU A 62 11.04 -14.46 12.22
CA GLU A 62 10.67 -13.50 11.18
C GLU A 62 10.65 -12.05 11.69
N ILE A 63 10.57 -11.83 13.01
CA ILE A 63 10.41 -10.49 13.60
C ILE A 63 11.69 -9.67 13.37
N PRO A 64 11.64 -8.58 12.57
CA PRO A 64 12.84 -7.87 12.17
C PRO A 64 13.36 -6.90 13.23
N PHE A 65 12.48 -6.46 14.15
CA PHE A 65 12.78 -5.50 15.20
C PHE A 65 11.66 -5.45 16.25
N ASP A 66 12.00 -4.89 17.42
CA ASP A 66 11.03 -4.60 18.48
C ASP A 66 10.09 -3.46 18.08
N ILE A 67 8.82 -3.62 18.45
CA ILE A 67 7.75 -2.62 18.29
C ILE A 67 7.19 -2.25 19.67
N PRO A 68 6.51 -1.09 19.81
CA PRO A 68 5.85 -0.74 21.06
C PRO A 68 4.81 -1.78 21.49
N GLU A 69 4.58 -1.94 22.79
CA GLU A 69 3.60 -2.92 23.33
C GLU A 69 2.16 -2.67 22.85
N SER A 70 1.83 -1.42 22.48
CA SER A 70 0.52 -1.08 21.91
C SER A 70 0.35 -1.50 20.45
N TRP A 71 1.42 -1.96 19.79
CA TRP A 71 1.45 -2.39 18.40
C TRP A 71 1.34 -3.91 18.27
N LYS A 72 1.05 -4.38 17.05
CA LYS A 72 0.92 -5.81 16.73
C LYS A 72 1.57 -6.12 15.38
N TRP A 73 2.38 -7.18 15.32
CA TRP A 73 2.79 -7.76 14.04
C TRP A 73 1.62 -8.54 13.42
N VAL A 74 1.32 -8.24 12.15
CA VAL A 74 0.28 -8.94 11.36
C VAL A 74 0.82 -9.21 9.96
N ARG A 75 0.25 -10.20 9.26
CA ARG A 75 0.48 -10.33 7.83
C ARG A 75 -0.34 -9.25 7.13
N LEU A 76 0.25 -8.51 6.20
CA LEU A 76 -0.44 -7.39 5.54
C LEU A 76 -1.78 -7.84 4.92
N GLY A 77 -1.83 -9.05 4.35
CA GLY A 77 -3.04 -9.64 3.78
C GLY A 77 -4.17 -9.87 4.78
N GLU A 78 -3.90 -9.97 6.09
CA GLU A 78 -4.95 -10.09 7.11
C GLU A 78 -5.76 -8.79 7.22
N ILE A 79 -5.14 -7.65 6.95
CA ILE A 79 -5.72 -6.32 7.18
C ILE A 79 -6.09 -5.56 5.90
N ILE A 80 -5.79 -6.11 4.72
CA ILE A 80 -6.14 -5.50 3.43
C ILE A 80 -7.02 -6.39 2.56
N SER A 81 -7.58 -5.78 1.51
CA SER A 81 -8.07 -6.47 0.32
C SER A 81 -7.22 -6.05 -0.88
N LEU A 82 -6.64 -7.02 -1.59
CA LEU A 82 -5.75 -6.75 -2.71
C LEU A 82 -6.43 -7.13 -4.03
N LEU A 83 -6.42 -6.24 -5.00
CA LEU A 83 -6.94 -6.44 -6.35
C LEU A 83 -5.77 -6.51 -7.35
N SER A 84 -5.79 -7.48 -8.27
CA SER A 84 -4.76 -7.63 -9.30
C SER A 84 -5.34 -7.24 -10.66
N GLY A 85 -4.67 -6.33 -11.36
CA GLY A 85 -5.14 -5.81 -12.64
C GLY A 85 -5.09 -6.83 -13.79
N THR A 86 -5.68 -6.45 -14.92
CA THR A 86 -5.73 -7.26 -16.14
C THR A 86 -5.51 -6.38 -17.36
N ASP A 87 -4.81 -6.88 -18.38
CA ASP A 87 -4.58 -6.09 -19.58
C ASP A 87 -5.85 -6.03 -20.45
N LEU A 88 -6.01 -4.88 -21.09
CA LEU A 88 -6.92 -4.67 -22.21
C LEU A 88 -6.18 -4.87 -23.54
N LYS A 89 -6.86 -5.42 -24.54
CA LYS A 89 -6.38 -5.49 -25.91
C LYS A 89 -6.38 -4.08 -26.54
N PRO A 90 -5.58 -3.83 -27.60
CA PRO A 90 -5.52 -2.53 -28.27
C PRO A 90 -6.88 -1.98 -28.69
N GLU A 91 -7.83 -2.84 -29.06
CA GLU A 91 -9.17 -2.44 -29.51
C GLU A 91 -10.12 -2.05 -28.36
N GLU A 92 -9.72 -2.33 -27.11
CA GLU A 92 -10.53 -2.12 -25.91
C GLU A 92 -10.19 -0.81 -25.17
N TYR A 93 -9.22 -0.03 -25.68
CA TYR A 93 -8.86 1.27 -25.13
C TYR A 93 -8.62 2.32 -26.21
N ASN A 94 -8.72 3.59 -25.82
CA ASN A 94 -8.61 4.74 -26.69
C ASN A 94 -7.82 5.87 -26.04
N ASP A 95 -7.38 6.83 -26.85
CA ASP A 95 -6.83 8.13 -26.43
C ASP A 95 -7.83 9.29 -26.63
N ALA A 96 -9.04 8.97 -27.12
CA ALA A 96 -10.15 9.90 -27.35
C ALA A 96 -10.92 10.28 -26.07
N GLN A 97 -10.41 9.93 -24.89
CA GLN A 97 -11.01 10.22 -23.58
C GLN A 97 -12.41 9.64 -23.36
N LYS A 98 -12.72 8.50 -23.98
CA LYS A 98 -14.02 7.83 -23.83
C LYS A 98 -13.98 6.72 -22.78
N GLY A 99 -14.88 6.79 -21.81
CA GLY A 99 -14.99 5.85 -20.70
C GLY A 99 -14.12 6.23 -19.51
N ILE A 100 -13.59 5.24 -18.78
CA ILE A 100 -12.79 5.48 -17.57
C ILE A 100 -11.28 5.38 -17.86
N PRO A 101 -10.42 6.05 -17.08
CA PRO A 101 -8.96 5.95 -17.20
C PRO A 101 -8.45 4.50 -17.18
N TYR A 102 -7.42 4.21 -17.98
CA TYR A 102 -6.73 2.91 -18.03
C TYR A 102 -5.26 3.05 -17.62
N ILE A 103 -4.92 2.52 -16.45
CA ILE A 103 -3.61 2.66 -15.80
C ILE A 103 -2.77 1.43 -16.08
N THR A 104 -1.65 1.61 -16.79
CA THR A 104 -0.95 0.49 -17.43
C THR A 104 0.38 0.08 -16.80
N GLY A 105 0.94 0.90 -15.92
CA GLY A 105 2.21 0.66 -15.27
C GLY A 105 2.79 1.93 -14.63
N ALA A 106 4.09 1.93 -14.37
CA ALA A 106 4.76 3.03 -13.66
C ALA A 106 4.72 4.39 -14.39
N SER A 107 4.60 4.39 -15.71
CA SER A 107 4.46 5.61 -16.54
C SER A 107 3.11 6.29 -16.37
N SER A 108 2.08 5.56 -15.93
CA SER A 108 0.76 6.10 -15.58
C SER A 108 0.69 6.64 -14.15
N LEU A 109 1.81 6.66 -13.41
CA LEU A 109 1.86 7.16 -12.03
C LEU A 109 2.89 8.29 -11.91
N SER A 110 2.67 9.23 -11.01
CA SER A 110 3.64 10.27 -10.62
C SER A 110 3.89 10.21 -9.12
N SER A 111 4.69 11.14 -8.57
CA SER A 111 4.79 11.31 -7.12
C SER A 111 3.51 11.86 -6.48
N ASN A 112 2.65 12.50 -7.27
CA ASN A 112 1.53 13.31 -6.79
C ASN A 112 0.16 12.73 -7.14
N GLY A 113 0.10 11.66 -7.93
CA GLY A 113 -1.18 11.13 -8.43
C GLY A 113 -1.03 10.32 -9.70
N VAL A 114 -2.17 9.97 -10.28
CA VAL A 114 -2.29 9.20 -11.52
C VAL A 114 -2.09 10.10 -12.74
N LEU A 115 -1.35 9.61 -13.74
CA LEU A 115 -1.16 10.24 -15.05
C LEU A 115 -2.02 9.50 -16.07
N ILE A 116 -3.01 10.20 -16.64
CA ILE A 116 -3.99 9.61 -17.54
C ILE A 116 -3.63 9.94 -18.99
N ASN A 117 -3.51 8.91 -19.82
CA ASN A 117 -3.32 9.04 -21.26
C ASN A 117 -4.06 7.97 -22.08
N ARG A 118 -4.88 7.14 -21.43
CA ARG A 118 -5.66 6.06 -22.03
C ARG A 118 -6.98 5.91 -21.29
N TRP A 119 -8.03 5.53 -22.01
CA TRP A 119 -9.38 5.30 -21.49
C TRP A 119 -9.99 4.03 -22.07
N THR A 120 -10.97 3.47 -21.38
CA THR A 120 -11.73 2.30 -21.83
C THR A 120 -13.22 2.45 -21.52
N GLU A 121 -14.06 2.07 -22.47
CA GLU A 121 -15.51 1.97 -22.28
C GLU A 121 -15.93 0.58 -21.74
N THR A 122 -14.99 -0.37 -21.67
CA THR A 122 -15.25 -1.78 -21.28
C THR A 122 -14.34 -2.24 -20.12
N PRO A 123 -14.36 -1.57 -18.95
CA PRO A 123 -13.49 -1.92 -17.84
C PRO A 123 -13.86 -3.27 -17.21
N ARG A 124 -12.85 -4.07 -16.82
CA ARG A 124 -13.02 -5.34 -16.08
C ARG A 124 -12.55 -5.33 -14.62
N VAL A 125 -11.46 -4.60 -14.32
CA VAL A 125 -10.85 -4.57 -12.98
C VAL A 125 -10.68 -3.11 -12.58
N ILE A 126 -11.43 -2.67 -11.57
CA ILE A 126 -11.60 -1.26 -11.24
C ILE A 126 -10.95 -0.95 -9.89
N ALA A 127 -9.96 -0.07 -9.91
CA ALA A 127 -9.48 0.65 -8.73
C ALA A 127 -10.31 1.91 -8.52
N HIS A 128 -10.45 2.33 -7.27
CA HIS A 128 -11.25 3.49 -6.88
C HIS A 128 -10.39 4.54 -6.17
N TYR A 129 -10.92 5.74 -6.06
CA TYR A 129 -10.36 6.79 -5.22
C TYR A 129 -9.99 6.26 -3.82
N GLY A 130 -8.79 6.61 -3.34
CA GLY A 130 -8.28 6.18 -2.03
C GLY A 130 -7.56 4.83 -2.03
N ASP A 131 -7.71 3.99 -3.07
CA ASP A 131 -6.92 2.77 -3.20
C ASP A 131 -5.42 3.10 -3.30
N VAL A 132 -4.56 2.25 -2.72
CA VAL A 132 -3.12 2.35 -2.97
C VAL A 132 -2.77 1.51 -4.19
N LEU A 133 -2.37 2.17 -5.28
CA LEU A 133 -1.88 1.52 -6.48
C LEU A 133 -0.40 1.16 -6.30
N LEU A 134 -0.05 -0.10 -6.56
CA LEU A 134 1.31 -0.63 -6.49
C LEU A 134 1.70 -1.18 -7.86
N VAL A 135 2.78 -0.66 -8.45
CA VAL A 135 3.37 -1.25 -9.65
C VAL A 135 4.08 -2.55 -9.25
N CYS A 136 3.57 -3.67 -9.70
CA CYS A 136 4.07 -4.99 -9.32
C CYS A 136 5.01 -5.60 -10.37
N LYS A 137 5.04 -5.10 -11.61
CA LYS A 137 5.90 -5.60 -12.70
C LYS A 137 6.38 -4.47 -13.60
N GLY A 138 7.44 -4.74 -14.37
CA GLY A 138 7.97 -3.81 -15.37
C GLY A 138 8.97 -2.78 -14.82
N SER A 139 9.41 -1.86 -15.68
CA SER A 139 10.29 -0.76 -15.26
C SER A 139 9.54 0.13 -14.27
N GLY A 140 10.13 0.37 -13.10
CA GLY A 140 9.50 1.13 -12.02
C GLY A 140 8.64 0.31 -11.05
N TYR A 141 8.76 -1.02 -11.03
CA TYR A 141 8.12 -1.85 -10.00
C TYR A 141 8.48 -1.38 -8.57
N GLY A 142 7.48 -1.49 -7.70
CA GLY A 142 7.47 -0.99 -6.32
C GLY A 142 7.10 0.50 -6.18
N LYS A 143 6.86 1.22 -7.29
CA LYS A 143 6.25 2.56 -7.22
C LYS A 143 4.83 2.47 -6.69
N THR A 144 4.48 3.35 -5.77
CA THR A 144 3.15 3.42 -5.16
C THR A 144 2.56 4.82 -5.26
N VAL A 145 1.23 4.90 -5.40
CA VAL A 145 0.48 6.15 -5.30
C VAL A 145 -0.90 5.88 -4.71
N ILE A 146 -1.50 6.87 -4.04
CA ILE A 146 -2.93 6.81 -3.71
C ILE A 146 -3.69 7.24 -4.96
N CYS A 147 -4.68 6.44 -5.37
CA CYS A 147 -5.56 6.76 -6.49
C CYS A 147 -6.34 8.02 -6.15
N ASP A 148 -6.09 9.09 -6.91
CA ASP A 148 -6.64 10.43 -6.74
C ASP A 148 -7.81 10.73 -7.70
N ILE A 149 -8.28 9.70 -8.40
CA ILE A 149 -9.40 9.74 -9.34
C ILE A 149 -10.50 8.78 -8.91
N GLU A 150 -11.74 9.09 -9.30
CA GLU A 150 -12.94 8.34 -8.88
C GLU A 150 -12.80 6.84 -9.13
N GLN A 151 -12.45 6.48 -10.37
CA GLN A 151 -12.27 5.11 -10.79
C GLN A 151 -11.29 4.98 -11.96
N ALA A 152 -10.61 3.84 -12.03
CA ALA A 152 -9.75 3.50 -13.16
C ALA A 152 -9.66 2.00 -13.37
N HIS A 153 -9.59 1.59 -14.64
CA HIS A 153 -9.18 0.24 -14.98
C HIS A 153 -7.67 0.09 -14.74
N ILE A 154 -7.26 -1.01 -14.10
CA ILE A 154 -5.84 -1.28 -13.83
C ILE A 154 -5.33 -2.50 -14.61
N ALA A 155 -4.19 -2.33 -15.28
CA ALA A 155 -3.50 -3.37 -16.06
C ALA A 155 -2.78 -4.40 -15.18
N ARG A 156 -2.27 -5.48 -15.77
CA ARG A 156 -1.61 -6.57 -15.01
C ARG A 156 -0.36 -6.16 -14.25
N GLN A 157 0.23 -5.01 -14.59
CA GLN A 157 1.39 -4.46 -13.91
C GLN A 157 1.03 -3.69 -12.63
N ILE A 158 -0.26 -3.52 -12.34
CA ILE A 158 -0.74 -2.78 -11.19
C ILE A 158 -1.56 -3.72 -10.29
N MET A 159 -1.30 -3.64 -8.98
CA MET A 159 -2.22 -4.10 -7.95
C MET A 159 -2.81 -2.90 -7.23
N ALA A 160 -4.03 -3.03 -6.72
CA ALA A 160 -4.67 -2.03 -5.88
C ALA A 160 -4.97 -2.62 -4.50
N ILE A 161 -4.41 -2.01 -3.45
CA ILE A 161 -4.85 -2.23 -2.08
C ILE A 161 -6.12 -1.41 -1.91
N LYS A 162 -7.26 -2.09 -1.73
CA LYS A 162 -8.56 -1.43 -1.66
C LYS A 162 -8.65 -0.54 -0.42
N HIS A 163 -9.22 0.64 -0.59
CA HIS A 163 -9.49 1.58 0.50
C HIS A 163 -10.30 0.91 1.63
N SER A 164 -9.96 1.27 2.86
CA SER A 164 -10.65 0.85 4.07
C SER A 164 -10.61 1.97 5.10
N GLU A 165 -11.73 2.19 5.78
CA GLU A 165 -11.84 3.20 6.85
C GLU A 165 -11.13 2.77 8.15
N ASN A 166 -10.93 1.45 8.32
CA ASN A 166 -10.30 0.88 9.51
C ASN A 166 -8.77 0.87 9.44
N ILE A 167 -8.18 1.48 8.41
CA ILE A 167 -6.73 1.60 8.28
C ILE A 167 -6.34 2.89 7.57
N CYS A 168 -5.23 3.50 7.97
CA CYS A 168 -4.75 4.68 7.27
C CYS A 168 -4.04 4.29 5.96
N MET A 169 -4.67 4.54 4.81
CA MET A 169 -4.10 4.21 3.49
C MET A 169 -2.76 4.91 3.22
N LYS A 170 -2.58 6.14 3.74
CA LYS A 170 -1.29 6.84 3.68
C LYS A 170 -0.20 6.11 4.48
N TYR A 171 -0.54 5.53 5.63
CA TYR A 171 0.41 4.74 6.42
C TYR A 171 0.79 3.44 5.70
N ILE A 172 -0.17 2.74 5.07
CA ILE A 172 0.13 1.59 4.18
C ILE A 172 1.12 1.98 3.08
N LYS A 173 0.85 3.09 2.37
CA LYS A 173 1.75 3.58 1.32
C LYS A 173 3.16 3.84 1.85
N LEU A 174 3.28 4.53 2.99
CA LEU A 174 4.56 4.85 3.61
C LEU A 174 5.32 3.60 4.04
N TYR A 175 4.62 2.60 4.59
CA TYR A 175 5.21 1.32 4.94
C TYR A 175 5.77 0.59 3.71
N LEU A 176 5.03 0.57 2.59
CA LEU A 176 5.51 -0.02 1.33
C LEU A 176 6.73 0.73 0.79
N GLU A 177 6.76 2.05 0.90
CA GLU A 177 7.90 2.87 0.51
C GLU A 177 9.13 2.63 1.40
N ALA A 178 8.94 2.50 2.71
CA ALA A 178 10.00 2.20 3.67
C ALA A 178 10.64 0.82 3.41
N ASN A 179 9.84 -0.16 3.01
CA ASN A 179 10.28 -1.53 2.77
C ASN A 179 10.61 -1.82 1.30
N LEU A 180 10.64 -0.80 0.44
CA LEU A 180 10.83 -0.99 -1.00
C LEU A 180 12.10 -1.79 -1.34
N THR A 181 13.20 -1.57 -0.63
CA THR A 181 14.45 -2.32 -0.83
C THR A 181 14.27 -3.81 -0.51
N THR A 182 13.63 -4.13 0.61
CA THR A 182 13.31 -5.51 1.03
C THR A 182 12.34 -6.18 0.06
N ILE A 183 11.32 -5.46 -0.39
CA ILE A 183 10.35 -5.90 -1.41
C ILE A 183 11.05 -6.20 -2.74
N LYS A 184 12.07 -5.41 -3.11
CA LYS A 184 12.85 -5.62 -4.35
C LYS A 184 13.84 -6.78 -4.21
N ALA A 185 14.41 -6.98 -3.03
CA ALA A 185 15.35 -8.08 -2.76
C ALA A 185 14.68 -9.46 -2.85
N SER A 186 13.42 -9.56 -2.43
CA SER A 186 12.60 -10.79 -2.57
C SER A 186 12.14 -11.07 -4.01
N GLY A 187 12.16 -10.07 -4.89
CA GLY A 187 11.71 -10.17 -6.29
C GLY A 187 12.80 -10.54 -7.32
N GLN A 188 13.98 -11.03 -6.91
CA GLN A 188 15.13 -11.27 -7.80
C GLN A 188 15.06 -12.59 -8.60
N GLY A 189 13.97 -12.81 -9.33
CA GLY A 189 13.89 -13.82 -10.39
C GLY A 189 14.35 -13.30 -11.76
N VAL A 190 14.29 -14.14 -12.80
CA VAL A 190 14.60 -13.78 -14.20
C VAL A 190 13.73 -12.61 -14.72
N ILE A 191 12.53 -12.43 -14.14
CA ILE A 191 11.67 -11.26 -14.38
C ILE A 191 11.41 -10.58 -13.02
N PRO A 192 12.05 -9.43 -12.74
CA PRO A 192 11.85 -8.70 -11.49
C PRO A 192 10.40 -8.26 -11.31
N GLY A 193 9.86 -8.50 -10.12
CA GLY A 193 8.50 -8.10 -9.80
C GLY A 193 8.08 -8.48 -8.39
N ILE A 194 6.92 -7.96 -7.98
CA ILE A 194 6.30 -8.21 -6.68
C ILE A 194 5.06 -9.05 -6.96
N ASP A 195 5.08 -10.33 -6.60
CA ASP A 195 3.91 -11.16 -6.75
C ASP A 195 2.88 -10.89 -5.64
N ARG A 196 1.64 -11.36 -5.86
CA ARG A 196 0.53 -11.13 -4.92
C ARG A 196 0.81 -11.76 -3.56
N GLY A 197 1.37 -12.97 -3.53
CA GLY A 197 1.69 -13.69 -2.31
C GLY A 197 2.71 -12.93 -1.48
N SER A 198 3.76 -12.40 -2.12
CA SER A 198 4.74 -11.56 -1.43
C SER A 198 4.09 -10.37 -0.72
N VAL A 199 3.17 -9.64 -1.38
CA VAL A 199 2.45 -8.52 -0.74
C VAL A 199 1.61 -8.98 0.45
N LEU A 200 0.84 -10.07 0.29
CA LEU A 200 -0.05 -10.55 1.34
C LEU A 200 0.71 -11.08 2.57
N ASN A 201 1.89 -11.68 2.38
CA ASN A 201 2.69 -12.27 3.46
C ASN A 201 3.64 -11.28 4.15
N MET A 202 3.73 -10.03 3.68
CA MET A 202 4.58 -9.01 4.30
C MET A 202 4.25 -8.85 5.79
N LEU A 203 5.28 -8.85 6.64
CA LEU A 203 5.13 -8.52 8.05
C LEU A 203 4.88 -7.03 8.23
N PHE A 204 3.71 -6.68 8.73
CA PHE A 204 3.27 -5.32 8.92
C PHE A 204 3.18 -4.98 10.42
N PRO A 205 3.88 -3.94 10.90
CA PRO A 205 3.78 -3.49 12.28
C PRO A 205 2.57 -2.56 12.39
N LEU A 206 1.43 -3.11 12.83
CA LEU A 206 0.16 -2.42 12.97
C LEU A 206 0.16 -1.57 14.25
N PRO A 207 0.01 -0.23 14.16
CA PRO A 207 -0.29 0.64 15.29
C PRO A 207 -1.80 0.81 15.46
N PRO A 208 -2.25 1.39 16.60
CA PRO A 208 -3.58 1.98 16.70
C PRO A 208 -3.87 2.99 15.58
N LEU A 209 -5.12 3.09 15.13
CA LEU A 209 -5.50 3.88 13.95
C LEU A 209 -5.19 5.38 14.11
N ALA A 210 -5.38 5.92 15.32
CA ALA A 210 -5.05 7.31 15.61
C ALA A 210 -3.54 7.57 15.53
N GLU A 211 -2.72 6.63 16.01
CA GLU A 211 -1.27 6.71 15.93
C GLU A 211 -0.77 6.64 14.48
N GLN A 212 -1.36 5.76 13.64
CA GLN A 212 -1.08 5.74 12.19
C GLN A 212 -1.26 7.13 11.54
N LYS A 213 -2.36 7.82 11.86
CA LYS A 213 -2.65 9.16 11.35
C LYS A 213 -1.65 10.20 11.85
N ARG A 214 -1.22 10.12 13.12
CA ARG A 214 -0.18 11.01 13.68
C ARG A 214 1.18 10.79 13.03
N ILE A 215 1.57 9.54 12.80
CA ILE A 215 2.80 9.18 12.08
C ILE A 215 2.79 9.81 10.69
N VAL A 216 1.69 9.64 9.94
CA VAL A 216 1.52 10.24 8.62
C VAL A 216 1.65 11.76 8.68
N ALA A 217 0.95 12.41 9.60
CA ALA A 217 1.02 13.87 9.75
C ALA A 217 2.45 14.34 10.06
N LYS A 218 3.19 13.61 10.90
CA LYS A 218 4.59 13.94 11.23
C LYS A 218 5.52 13.76 10.03
N ILE A 219 5.30 12.74 9.20
CA ILE A 219 6.05 12.53 7.97
C ILE A 219 5.77 13.65 6.96
N GLU A 220 4.51 14.05 6.80
CA GLU A 220 4.10 15.15 5.92
C GLU A 220 4.72 16.50 6.35
N GLU A 221 5.00 16.69 7.64
CA GLU A 221 5.77 17.83 8.18
C GLU A 221 7.28 17.72 7.86
N LEU A 222 7.89 16.55 8.05
CA LEU A 222 9.34 16.37 8.01
C LEU A 222 9.92 16.18 6.60
N LEU A 223 9.25 15.43 5.72
CA LEU A 223 9.81 15.11 4.40
C LEU A 223 10.05 16.34 3.51
N PRO A 224 9.16 17.35 3.46
CA PRO A 224 9.42 18.57 2.69
C PRO A 224 10.68 19.32 3.15
N LEU A 225 11.05 19.22 4.44
CA LEU A 225 12.26 19.82 4.97
C LEU A 225 13.51 19.10 4.46
N CYS A 226 13.45 17.78 4.29
CA CYS A 226 14.54 17.00 3.71
C CYS A 226 14.82 17.40 2.25
N GLU A 227 13.76 17.65 1.47
CA GLU A 227 13.90 18.07 0.07
C GLU A 227 14.59 19.43 -0.07
N LYS A 228 14.33 20.38 0.85
CA LYS A 228 15.01 21.68 0.89
C LYS A 228 16.53 21.59 1.15
N LEU A 229 17.02 20.45 1.64
CA LEU A 229 18.44 20.21 1.91
C LEU A 229 19.21 19.69 0.70
N LYS A 230 18.55 19.33 -0.41
CA LYS A 230 19.17 18.82 -1.66
C LYS A 230 19.86 19.91 -2.51
N LYS A 231 20.37 20.97 -1.87
CA LYS A 231 21.07 22.07 -2.56
C LYS A 231 22.21 21.56 -3.44
#